data_AF-A0A7R9BZ48-F1
#
_entry.id   AF-A0A7R9BZ48-F1
#
_cell.length_a   1.000
_cell.length_b   1.000
_cell.length_c   1.000
_cell.angle_alpha   90.00
_cell.angle_beta   90.00
_cell.angle_gamma   90.00
#
_symmetry.space_group_name_H-M   'P 1'
#
loop_
_entity.id
_entity.type
_entity.pdbx_description
1 polymer ?
#
loop_
_entity_poly.entity_id
_entity_poly.type
_entity_poly.pdbx_seq_one_letter_code
_entity_poly.pdbx_strand_id
1 'polypeptide(L)'
;MELETLYAPDFKWGGCTDNVRYGSVFTRKFVDSKDKFTRDARAQMNLHNNRAGRKAVRRHLSLDCKCHGVSGSCAVRTCWQRLESFRGIGDFLKRKFDSATEVTLSPDGAGLVVSNAWAAQPPTKGDLVYFEESPDFCEANAE
;
A
#
# COMPACT_ATOMS: atom_id res chain seq x y z
N MET A 1 -2.76 2.68 -36.17
CA MET A 1 -1.38 2.38 -35.75
C MET A 1 -0.59 3.68 -35.78
N GLU A 2 -1.00 4.67 -34.98
CA GLU A 2 -0.45 6.04 -35.05
C GLU A 2 -0.82 6.89 -33.81
N LEU A 3 -0.87 6.25 -32.63
CA LEU A 3 -1.00 6.95 -31.34
C LEU A 3 0.16 6.63 -30.37
N GLU A 4 1.05 5.70 -30.72
CA GLU A 4 2.21 5.33 -29.89
C GLU A 4 3.41 6.27 -30.04
N THR A 5 3.37 7.21 -31.00
CA THR A 5 4.51 8.08 -31.34
C THR A 5 4.47 9.48 -30.74
N LEU A 6 3.38 9.91 -30.08
CA LEU A 6 3.27 11.27 -29.53
C LEU A 6 3.79 11.43 -28.09
N TYR A 7 4.09 10.32 -27.40
CA TYR A 7 4.58 10.33 -26.02
C TYR A 7 5.53 9.14 -25.77
N ALA A 8 6.37 8.80 -26.75
CA ALA A 8 7.45 7.86 -26.46
C ALA A 8 8.34 8.50 -25.38
N PRO A 9 8.49 7.86 -24.20
CA PRO A 9 9.39 8.40 -23.19
C PRO A 9 10.78 8.57 -23.79
N ASP A 10 11.41 9.71 -23.55
CA ASP A 10 12.78 10.03 -24.01
C ASP A 10 13.82 9.24 -23.19
N PHE A 11 13.68 7.91 -23.15
CA PHE A 11 14.57 6.94 -22.52
C PHE A 11 14.27 5.51 -23.02
N LYS A 12 15.23 4.60 -22.81
CA LYS A 12 15.02 3.15 -23.03
C LYS A 12 14.75 2.43 -21.71
N TRP A 13 13.81 1.49 -21.68
CA TRP A 13 13.66 0.58 -20.54
C TRP A 13 14.88 -0.35 -20.44
N GLY A 14 15.37 -0.59 -19.22
CA GLY A 14 16.47 -1.51 -18.96
C GLY A 14 16.72 -1.64 -17.46
N GLY A 15 17.94 -1.99 -17.05
CA GLY A 15 18.30 -2.13 -15.62
C GLY A 15 17.60 -3.31 -14.93
N CYS A 16 17.48 -3.23 -13.61
CA CYS A 16 16.81 -4.23 -12.78
C CYS A 16 15.57 -3.59 -12.14
N THR A 17 14.39 -3.89 -12.69
CA THR A 17 13.13 -3.41 -12.11
C THR A 17 12.74 -4.25 -10.90
N ASP A 18 12.43 -3.58 -9.79
CA ASP A 18 12.02 -4.24 -8.56
C ASP A 18 10.73 -5.06 -8.77
N ASN A 19 10.77 -6.35 -8.43
CA ASN A 19 9.63 -7.26 -8.62
C ASN A 19 8.61 -7.14 -7.47
N VAL A 20 7.94 -6.00 -7.40
CA VAL A 20 6.95 -5.71 -6.33
C VAL A 20 5.74 -6.65 -6.40
N ARG A 21 5.43 -7.20 -7.59
CA ARG A 21 4.39 -8.22 -7.73
C ARG A 21 4.75 -9.49 -6.95
N TYR A 22 5.97 -9.99 -7.11
CA TYR A 22 6.45 -11.15 -6.36
C TYR A 22 6.40 -10.88 -4.85
N GLY A 23 6.94 -9.74 -4.41
CA GLY A 23 6.91 -9.33 -3.00
C GLY A 23 5.47 -9.31 -2.44
N SER A 24 4.54 -8.67 -3.15
CA SER A 24 3.14 -8.64 -2.74
C SER A 24 2.48 -10.03 -2.65
N VAL A 25 2.82 -10.96 -3.55
CA VAL A 25 2.27 -12.33 -3.53
C VAL A 25 2.84 -13.11 -2.35
N PHE A 26 4.15 -13.04 -2.12
CA PHE A 26 4.82 -13.68 -1.01
C PHE A 26 4.27 -13.16 0.34
N THR A 27 4.25 -11.84 0.54
CA THR A 27 3.73 -11.22 1.77
C THR A 27 2.28 -11.60 2.02
N ARG A 28 1.44 -11.67 0.97
CA ARG A 28 0.06 -12.15 1.12
C ARG A 28 0.00 -13.59 1.63
N LYS A 29 0.84 -14.49 1.10
CA LYS A 29 0.84 -15.89 1.55
C LYS A 29 1.29 -16.05 3.00
N PHE A 30 2.25 -15.23 3.42
CA PHE A 30 2.86 -15.30 4.75
C PHE A 30 2.05 -14.55 5.82
N VAL A 31 1.81 -13.26 5.62
CA VAL A 31 1.17 -12.38 6.62
C VAL A 31 -0.31 -12.71 6.78
N ASP A 32 -1.03 -12.98 5.70
CA ASP A 32 -2.47 -13.29 5.77
C ASP A 32 -2.73 -14.77 6.18
N SER A 33 -1.69 -15.55 6.48
CA SER A 33 -1.79 -17.00 6.66
C SER A 33 -2.70 -17.44 7.82
N LYS A 34 -2.67 -16.69 8.93
CA LYS A 34 -3.49 -16.95 10.11
C LYS A 34 -4.91 -16.40 9.92
N ASP A 35 -5.03 -15.15 9.49
CA ASP A 35 -6.33 -14.47 9.42
C ASP A 35 -7.24 -15.00 8.31
N LYS A 36 -6.70 -15.58 7.23
CA LYS A 36 -7.51 -16.06 6.08
C LYS A 36 -8.51 -17.18 6.41
N PHE A 37 -8.37 -17.84 7.55
CA PHE A 37 -9.25 -18.92 7.99
C PHE A 37 -10.23 -18.50 9.08
N THR A 38 -10.04 -17.31 9.65
CA THR A 38 -10.85 -16.77 10.74
C THR A 38 -11.81 -15.71 10.19
N ARG A 39 -13.03 -15.64 10.74
CA ARG A 39 -14.08 -14.72 10.28
C ARG A 39 -14.49 -13.69 11.34
N ASP A 40 -13.69 -13.53 12.39
CA ASP A 40 -13.92 -12.49 13.40
C ASP A 40 -13.54 -11.09 12.87
N ALA A 41 -13.94 -10.05 13.60
CA ALA A 41 -13.68 -8.66 13.23
C ALA A 41 -12.17 -8.38 13.07
N ARG A 42 -11.35 -8.96 13.95
CA ARG A 42 -9.90 -8.80 13.95
C ARG A 42 -9.25 -9.36 12.70
N ALA A 43 -9.59 -10.58 12.31
CA ALA A 43 -9.09 -11.21 11.09
C ALA A 43 -9.50 -10.42 9.84
N GLN A 44 -10.75 -9.95 9.77
CA GLN A 44 -11.20 -9.11 8.65
C GLN A 44 -10.43 -7.78 8.58
N MET A 45 -10.22 -7.12 9.73
CA MET A 45 -9.44 -5.88 9.82
C MET A 45 -7.99 -6.12 9.38
N ASN A 46 -7.35 -7.17 9.89
CA ASN A 46 -5.98 -7.55 9.54
C ASN A 46 -5.84 -7.77 8.03
N LEU A 47 -6.72 -8.55 7.41
CA LEU A 47 -6.69 -8.80 5.97
C LEU A 47 -6.85 -7.51 5.14
N HIS A 48 -7.71 -6.59 5.58
CA HIS A 48 -7.90 -5.29 4.93
C HIS A 48 -6.64 -4.42 5.05
N ASN A 49 -6.13 -4.22 6.27
CA ASN A 49 -4.95 -3.39 6.54
C ASN A 49 -3.68 -3.96 5.89
N ASN A 50 -3.49 -5.27 5.90
CA ASN A 50 -2.39 -5.96 5.20
C ASN A 50 -2.47 -5.72 3.68
N ARG A 51 -3.67 -5.73 3.10
CA ARG A 51 -3.87 -5.40 1.68
C ARG A 51 -3.57 -3.93 1.39
N ALA A 52 -3.98 -3.02 2.26
CA ALA A 52 -3.68 -1.59 2.14
C ALA A 52 -2.16 -1.35 2.16
N GLY A 53 -1.42 -2.00 3.08
CA GLY A 53 0.05 -1.93 3.16
C GLY A 53 0.73 -2.42 1.88
N ARG A 54 0.36 -3.60 1.37
CA ARG A 54 0.90 -4.10 0.09
C ARG A 54 0.58 -3.17 -1.09
N LYS A 55 -0.60 -2.55 -1.09
CA LYS A 55 -1.01 -1.58 -2.11
C LYS A 55 -0.21 -0.29 -2.01
N ALA A 56 0.14 0.15 -0.80
CA ALA A 56 1.01 1.31 -0.58
C ALA A 56 2.37 1.06 -1.23
N VAL A 57 3.03 -0.07 -0.94
CA VAL A 57 4.31 -0.43 -1.57
C VAL A 57 4.21 -0.44 -3.10
N ARG A 58 3.17 -1.06 -3.67
CA ARG A 58 2.98 -1.13 -5.12
C ARG A 58 2.73 0.22 -5.80
N ARG A 59 2.19 1.20 -5.06
CA ARG A 59 1.89 2.54 -5.59
C ARG A 59 3.09 3.49 -5.52
N HIS A 60 4.05 3.23 -4.63
CA HIS A 60 5.25 4.05 -4.43
C HIS A 60 6.43 3.43 -5.19
N LEU A 61 6.25 3.30 -6.50
CA LEU A 61 7.31 2.99 -7.44
C LEU A 61 7.77 4.29 -8.09
N SER A 62 9.06 4.56 -8.05
CA SER A 62 9.69 5.66 -8.78
C SER A 62 10.34 5.14 -10.06
N LEU A 63 10.42 6.02 -11.05
CA LEU A 63 11.23 5.79 -12.24
C LEU A 63 12.65 6.27 -11.95
N ASP A 64 13.58 5.34 -11.80
CA ASP A 64 15.01 5.65 -11.68
C ASP A 64 15.66 5.57 -13.07
N CYS A 65 16.55 6.51 -13.37
CA CYS A 65 17.23 6.59 -14.66
C CYS A 65 18.74 6.76 -14.49
N LYS A 66 19.52 6.12 -15.37
CA LYS A 66 20.96 6.36 -15.55
C LYS A 66 21.21 7.04 -16.88
N CYS A 67 21.85 8.21 -16.84
CA CYS A 67 22.35 8.91 -18.02
C CYS A 67 23.73 8.38 -18.42
N HIS A 68 23.93 8.17 -19.72
CA HIS A 68 25.17 7.61 -20.26
C HIS A 68 25.45 8.06 -21.70
N GLY A 69 24.97 9.25 -22.07
CA GLY A 69 25.36 9.92 -23.32
C GLY A 69 26.79 10.45 -23.26
N VAL A 70 27.25 11.03 -24.39
CA VAL A 70 28.60 11.60 -24.53
C VAL A 70 28.87 12.57 -23.37
N SER A 71 30.04 12.44 -22.75
CA SER A 71 30.46 13.21 -21.57
C SER A 71 29.49 13.16 -20.38
N GLY A 72 28.71 12.09 -20.23
CA GLY A 72 27.76 11.91 -19.14
C GLY A 72 26.41 12.62 -19.34
N SER A 73 26.14 13.14 -20.54
CA SER A 73 24.86 13.76 -20.87
C SER A 73 23.68 12.78 -20.77
N CYS A 74 22.48 13.30 -20.54
CA CYS A 74 21.24 12.52 -20.50
C CYS A 74 20.56 12.36 -21.86
N ALA A 75 21.21 12.76 -22.96
CA ALA A 75 20.71 12.57 -24.33
C ALA A 75 20.45 11.09 -24.65
N VAL A 76 21.17 10.20 -23.97
CA VAL A 76 20.82 8.77 -23.88
C VAL A 76 20.71 8.42 -22.40
N ARG A 77 19.57 7.86 -22.01
CA ARG A 77 19.35 7.36 -20.66
C ARG A 77 18.55 6.06 -20.66
N THR A 78 18.82 5.23 -19.67
CA THR A 78 18.10 3.97 -19.43
C THR A 78 17.40 4.06 -18.09
N CYS A 79 16.12 3.68 -18.02
CA CYS A 79 15.35 3.74 -16.78
C CYS A 79 14.75 2.38 -16.39
N TRP A 80 14.49 2.23 -15.09
CA TRP A 80 13.83 1.06 -14.48
C TRP A 80 12.87 1.52 -13.38
N GLN A 81 11.91 0.67 -13.01
CA GLN A 81 11.09 0.96 -11.84
C GLN A 81 11.79 0.46 -10.58
N ARG A 82 11.81 1.31 -9.57
CA ARG A 82 12.40 1.04 -8.27
C ARG A 82 11.38 1.35 -7.18
N LEU A 83 11.45 0.64 -6.06
CA LEU A 83 10.77 1.02 -4.83
C LEU A 83 11.29 2.37 -4.33
N GLU A 84 10.36 3.27 -4.04
CA GLU A 84 10.68 4.48 -3.29
C GLU A 84 11.29 4.12 -1.91
N SER A 85 11.97 5.08 -1.29
CA SER A 85 12.44 4.91 0.09
C SER A 85 11.31 4.44 1.00
N PHE A 86 11.63 3.51 1.90
CA PHE A 86 10.63 2.99 2.84
C PHE A 86 10.08 4.06 3.78
N ARG A 87 10.84 5.15 4.00
CA ARG A 87 10.38 6.36 4.71
C ARG A 87 9.18 7.00 4.00
N GLY A 88 9.24 7.21 2.69
CA GLY A 88 8.12 7.78 1.92
C GLY A 88 6.86 6.91 2.00
N ILE A 89 7.02 5.59 1.96
CA ILE A 89 5.93 4.63 2.17
C ILE A 89 5.38 4.72 3.60
N GLY A 90 6.26 4.83 4.60
CA GLY A 90 5.90 5.01 6.01
C GLY A 90 5.11 6.29 6.25
N ASP A 91 5.56 7.42 5.69
CA ASP A 91 4.87 8.71 5.79
C ASP A 91 3.48 8.65 5.14
N PHE A 92 3.35 7.95 4.00
CA PHE A 92 2.07 7.68 3.38
C PHE A 92 1.14 6.86 4.28
N LEU A 93 1.64 5.77 4.87
CA LEU A 93 0.86 4.93 5.77
C LEU A 93 0.51 5.65 7.08
N LYS A 94 1.38 6.53 7.59
CA LYS A 94 1.10 7.38 8.75
C LYS A 94 -0.10 8.30 8.50
N ARG A 95 -0.18 8.92 7.31
CA ARG A 95 -1.38 9.70 6.94
C ARG A 95 -2.64 8.85 6.87
N LYS A 96 -2.52 7.58 6.45
CA LYS A 96 -3.64 6.63 6.45
C LYS A 96 -4.03 6.17 7.85
N PHE A 97 -3.10 6.12 8.77
CA PHE A 97 -3.34 5.89 10.18
C PHE A 97 -4.09 7.08 10.80
N ASP A 98 -3.66 8.31 10.53
CA ASP A 98 -4.30 9.53 11.04
C ASP A 98 -5.73 9.73 10.53
N SER A 99 -6.07 9.11 9.40
CA SER A 99 -7.40 9.14 8.79
C SER A 99 -8.09 7.76 8.80
N ALA A 100 -7.70 6.86 9.70
CA ALA A 100 -8.28 5.52 9.75
C ALA A 100 -9.76 5.57 10.10
N THR A 101 -10.54 4.64 9.54
CA THR A 101 -12.00 4.60 9.74
C THR A 101 -12.38 3.54 10.75
N GLU A 102 -13.18 3.91 11.74
CA GLU A 102 -13.79 2.97 12.67
C GLU A 102 -14.83 2.10 11.95
N VAL A 103 -14.74 0.79 12.14
CA VAL A 103 -15.63 -0.20 11.54
C VAL A 103 -16.11 -1.21 12.57
N THR A 104 -17.29 -1.77 12.35
CA THR A 104 -17.83 -2.90 13.10
C THR A 104 -18.05 -4.10 12.18
N LEU A 105 -18.26 -5.28 12.77
CA LEU A 105 -18.65 -6.45 12.00
C LEU A 105 -20.11 -6.31 11.55
N SER A 106 -20.36 -6.58 10.27
CA SER A 106 -21.71 -6.64 9.73
C SER A 106 -22.56 -7.68 10.48
N PRO A 107 -23.87 -7.45 10.67
CA PRO A 107 -24.75 -8.40 11.35
C PRO A 107 -24.78 -9.81 10.75
N ASP A 108 -24.52 -9.92 9.44
CA ASP A 108 -24.42 -11.20 8.72
C ASP A 108 -23.03 -11.86 8.81
N GLY A 109 -22.07 -11.22 9.49
CA GLY A 109 -20.68 -11.67 9.60
C GLY A 109 -19.93 -11.71 8.26
N ALA A 110 -20.48 -11.10 7.20
CA ALA A 110 -19.91 -11.19 5.85
C ALA A 110 -18.72 -10.24 5.63
N GLY A 111 -18.55 -9.24 6.51
CA GLY A 111 -17.46 -8.28 6.41
C GLY A 111 -17.56 -7.14 7.41
N LEU A 112 -16.77 -6.10 7.16
CA LEU A 112 -16.71 -4.88 7.97
C LEU A 112 -17.63 -3.80 7.38
N VAL A 113 -18.35 -3.09 8.24
CA VAL A 113 -19.19 -1.93 7.92
C VAL A 113 -18.74 -0.74 8.75
N VAL A 114 -18.96 0.48 8.26
CA VAL A 114 -18.57 1.71 8.98
C VAL A 114 -19.41 1.85 10.26
N SER A 115 -18.77 2.07 11.41
CA SER A 115 -19.46 2.19 12.71
C SER A 115 -20.44 3.37 12.74
N ASN A 116 -20.05 4.50 12.14
CA ASN A 116 -20.89 5.69 12.02
C ASN A 116 -21.02 6.13 10.54
N ALA A 117 -21.98 5.52 9.85
CA ALA A 117 -22.22 5.75 8.42
C ALA A 117 -22.63 7.21 8.08
N TRP A 118 -23.09 8.00 9.05
CA TRP A 118 -23.46 9.40 8.82
C TRP A 118 -22.29 10.37 8.90
N ALA A 119 -21.20 9.99 9.57
CA ALA A 119 -20.04 10.86 9.79
C ALA A 119 -18.85 10.54 8.86
N ALA A 120 -18.78 9.33 8.30
CA ALA A 120 -17.61 8.86 7.56
C ALA A 120 -17.94 8.27 6.19
N GLN A 121 -17.14 8.64 5.19
CA GLN A 121 -17.15 7.97 3.89
C GLN A 121 -16.65 6.53 4.04
N PRO A 122 -17.23 5.55 3.32
CA PRO A 122 -16.73 4.18 3.36
C PRO A 122 -15.26 4.08 2.98
N PRO A 123 -14.44 3.31 3.74
CA PRO A 123 -13.01 3.22 3.49
C PRO A 123 -12.73 2.53 2.15
N THR A 124 -11.76 3.04 1.40
CA THR A 124 -11.29 2.40 0.19
C THR A 124 -10.35 1.23 0.52
N LYS A 125 -10.04 0.41 -0.48
CA LYS A 125 -9.04 -0.69 -0.38
C LYS A 125 -7.61 -0.20 -0.08
N GLY A 126 -7.37 1.11 0.05
CA GLY A 126 -6.07 1.69 0.39
C GLY A 126 -6.08 2.51 1.67
N ASP A 127 -7.20 2.53 2.38
CA ASP A 127 -7.33 3.18 3.69
C ASP A 127 -7.17 2.14 4.80
N LEU A 128 -6.80 2.59 5.99
CA LEU A 128 -6.71 1.74 7.17
C LEU A 128 -8.04 1.79 7.94
N VAL A 129 -8.37 0.68 8.61
CA VAL A 129 -9.57 0.56 9.44
C VAL A 129 -9.21 -0.01 10.80
N TYR A 130 -10.03 0.30 11.80
CA TYR A 130 -9.92 -0.20 13.17
C TYR A 130 -11.31 -0.48 13.74
N PHE A 131 -11.43 -1.39 14.72
CA PHE A 131 -12.72 -1.74 15.33
C PHE A 131 -12.76 -1.60 16.86
N GLU A 132 -11.62 -1.27 17.47
CA GLU A 132 -11.46 -1.02 18.90
C GLU A 132 -10.69 0.29 19.07
N GLU A 133 -11.18 1.18 19.93
CA GLU A 133 -10.48 2.41 20.29
C GLU A 133 -9.13 2.11 20.96
N SER A 134 -8.17 2.99 20.73
CA SER A 134 -6.85 2.84 21.36
C SER A 134 -6.94 3.09 22.87
N PRO A 135 -6.20 2.32 23.69
CA PRO A 135 -6.15 2.60 25.13
C PRO A 135 -5.45 3.93 25.41
N ASP A 136 -5.54 4.37 26.67
CA ASP A 136 -4.66 5.42 27.15
C ASP A 136 -3.22 4.88 27.27
N PHE A 137 -2.28 5.59 26.64
CA PHE A 137 -0.87 5.24 26.63
C PHE A 137 -0.04 6.04 27.65
N CYS A 138 -0.68 6.91 28.45
CA CYS A 138 0.01 7.70 29.47
C CYS A 138 0.48 6.86 30.67
N GLU A 139 -0.35 5.94 31.13
CA GLU A 139 -0.04 5.08 32.29
C GLU A 139 0.43 3.69 31.84
N ALA A 140 1.29 3.08 32.67
CA ALA A 140 1.75 1.72 32.41
C ALA A 140 0.56 0.74 32.53
N ASN A 141 0.32 -0.02 31.47
CA ASN A 141 -0.70 -1.07 31.50
C ASN A 141 -0.15 -2.30 32.23
N ALA A 142 -0.97 -2.94 33.07
CA ALA A 142 -0.57 -4.04 33.94
C ALA A 142 -0.71 -5.43 33.31
N GLU A 143 -1.09 -5.49 32.02
CA GLU A 143 -1.15 -6.72 31.22
C GLU A 143 0.22 -7.27 30.83
#